data_AF-A0A7S1A4I8-F1
#
_entry.id   AF-A0A7S1A4I8-F1
#
_cell.length_a   1.000
_cell.length_b   1.000
_cell.length_c   1.000
_cell.angle_alpha   90.00
_cell.angle_beta   90.00
_cell.angle_gamma   90.00
#
_symmetry.space_group_name_H-M   'P 1'
#
loop_
_entity.id
_entity.type
_entity.pdbx_description
1 polymer ?
#
loop_
_entity_poly.entity_id
_entity_poly.type
_entity_poly.pdbx_seq_one_letter_code
_entity_poly.pdbx_strand_id
1 'polypeptide(L)'
;MLQPLHVSLDLDSTLVYAIQNEPFDMPFDFETACSPALSQSFRVKKRPGVDAFFAWLAKHGNGIEVSVFTASVAEYADMVVSNLDPQRLVIDRVLSRSSCSPSPIKGCLTKDLRNLGSDLRRTVLVDNDIQVFHRQPDNGIHVSDFLGGNEEDTELLRVCGVLESLLYVADVREVLRSQFSLQIQVREYLHAMIDAFPGHTEDPTKMQDTDDASLCRVWWLTLHTGVRSSVSWCRGVWSLKPVAEARWFFRCLSCRTRRQHVPLSEFCA
;
A
#
# COMPACT_ATOMS: atom_id res chain seq x y z
N MET A 1 3.96 30.37 16.01
CA MET A 1 4.64 29.12 15.60
C MET A 1 3.63 28.26 14.90
N LEU A 2 4.02 27.53 13.84
CA LEU A 2 3.12 26.58 13.17
C LEU A 2 2.79 25.42 14.11
N GLN A 3 1.62 24.81 13.92
CA GLN A 3 1.33 23.52 14.56
C GLN A 3 2.28 22.44 14.02
N PRO A 4 2.60 21.41 14.84
CA PRO A 4 3.37 20.26 14.38
C PRO A 4 2.79 19.67 13.10
N LEU A 5 3.68 19.19 12.22
CA LEU A 5 3.27 18.45 11.04
C LEU A 5 2.87 17.03 11.47
N HIS A 6 1.62 16.66 11.26
CA HIS A 6 1.15 15.30 11.48
C HIS A 6 1.47 14.42 10.26
N VAL A 7 2.34 13.42 10.44
CA VAL A 7 2.75 12.48 9.39
C VAL A 7 2.11 11.13 9.68
N SER A 8 1.16 10.73 8.83
CA SER A 8 0.52 9.43 8.90
C SER A 8 1.14 8.46 7.90
N LEU A 9 1.62 7.32 8.38
CA LEU A 9 2.41 6.36 7.61
C LEU A 9 1.64 5.05 7.44
N ASP A 10 1.53 4.55 6.22
CA ASP A 10 1.16 3.16 5.98
C ASP A 10 2.29 2.19 6.34
N LEU A 11 1.96 0.91 6.52
CA LEU A 11 2.93 -0.15 6.80
C LEU A 11 3.26 -0.99 5.55
N ASP A 12 2.27 -1.70 5.02
CA ASP A 12 2.45 -2.83 4.10
C ASP A 12 2.64 -2.38 2.66
N SER A 13 3.82 -2.67 2.10
CA SER A 13 4.31 -2.14 0.82
C SER A 13 4.73 -0.66 0.88
N THR A 14 4.73 -0.05 2.07
CA THR A 14 5.19 1.32 2.31
C THR A 14 6.48 1.36 3.13
N LEU A 15 6.46 0.87 4.38
CA LEU A 15 7.62 0.79 5.28
C LEU A 15 8.22 -0.61 5.35
N VAL A 16 7.40 -1.64 5.14
CA VAL A 16 7.80 -3.04 5.20
C VAL A 16 7.11 -3.85 4.12
N TYR A 17 7.67 -5.02 3.82
CA TYR A 17 7.03 -6.04 3.01
C TYR A 17 6.91 -7.33 3.84
N ALA A 18 5.70 -7.84 4.01
CA ALA A 18 5.43 -9.03 4.79
C ALA A 18 4.93 -10.17 3.91
N ILE A 19 5.51 -11.35 4.09
CA ILE A 19 5.18 -12.55 3.33
C ILE A 19 4.75 -13.65 4.30
N GLN A 20 3.67 -14.33 3.92
CA GLN A 20 3.21 -15.55 4.56
C GLN A 20 3.99 -16.76 4.02
N ASN A 21 4.50 -17.59 4.93
CA ASN A 21 5.20 -18.88 4.72
C ASN A 21 4.97 -19.62 3.38
N GLU A 22 5.68 -19.24 2.30
CA GLU A 22 5.78 -19.94 1.00
C GLU A 22 7.10 -19.53 0.28
N PRO A 23 7.64 -20.31 -0.69
CA PRO A 23 8.94 -20.98 -0.65
C PRO A 23 10.16 -20.10 -1.00
N PHE A 24 10.04 -18.79 -0.93
CA PHE A 24 11.14 -17.90 -1.27
C PHE A 24 12.10 -17.76 -0.09
N ASP A 25 13.36 -18.13 -0.32
CA ASP A 25 14.50 -17.87 0.55
C ASP A 25 14.86 -16.36 0.51
N MET A 26 13.85 -15.50 0.55
CA MET A 26 14.02 -14.06 0.57
C MET A 26 14.50 -13.69 1.98
N PRO A 27 15.59 -12.90 2.11
CA PRO A 27 16.01 -12.40 3.39
C PRO A 27 14.88 -11.61 4.06
N PHE A 28 14.75 -11.76 5.36
CA PHE A 28 13.80 -11.03 6.19
C PHE A 28 14.53 -10.50 7.43
N ASP A 29 14.04 -9.42 8.02
CA ASP A 29 14.66 -8.78 9.19
C ASP A 29 14.07 -9.29 10.50
N PHE A 30 12.77 -9.59 10.52
CA PHE A 30 12.09 -10.16 11.67
C PHE A 30 10.87 -10.98 11.27
N GLU A 31 10.37 -11.79 12.20
CA GLU A 31 9.14 -12.59 12.03
C GLU A 31 8.11 -12.17 13.07
N THR A 32 6.86 -12.01 12.66
CA THR A 32 5.77 -11.72 13.59
C THR A 32 5.41 -12.97 14.39
N ALA A 33 4.98 -12.81 15.65
CA ALA A 33 4.43 -13.93 16.40
C ALA A 33 3.13 -14.43 15.75
N CYS A 34 2.89 -15.74 15.86
CA CYS A 34 1.57 -16.29 15.56
C CYS A 34 0.61 -15.88 16.69
N SER A 35 -0.49 -15.20 16.33
CA SER A 35 -1.55 -14.85 17.27
C SER A 35 -2.88 -15.45 16.82
N PRO A 36 -3.85 -15.66 17.75
CA PRO A 36 -5.16 -16.17 17.38
C PRO A 36 -5.87 -15.33 16.30
N ALA A 37 -5.66 -14.01 16.30
CA ALA A 37 -6.23 -13.09 15.32
C ALA A 37 -5.61 -13.22 13.93
N LEU A 38 -4.33 -13.58 13.85
CA LEU A 38 -3.60 -13.70 12.57
C LEU A 38 -3.59 -15.12 12.01
N SER A 39 -3.82 -16.12 12.86
CA SER A 39 -3.75 -17.55 12.53
C SER A 39 -2.39 -18.06 12.05
N GLN A 40 -1.41 -17.18 11.82
CA GLN A 40 -0.07 -17.51 11.30
C GLN A 40 0.96 -16.40 11.58
N SER A 41 2.25 -16.72 11.41
CA SER A 41 3.35 -15.76 11.39
C SER A 41 3.62 -15.21 9.99
N PHE A 42 4.23 -14.02 9.94
CA PHE A 42 4.69 -13.36 8.72
C PHE A 42 6.18 -13.06 8.84
N ARG A 43 6.94 -13.37 7.78
CA ARG A 43 8.32 -12.91 7.63
C ARG A 43 8.30 -11.51 7.04
N VAL A 44 8.99 -10.58 7.70
CA VAL A 44 8.93 -9.16 7.37
C VAL A 44 10.30 -8.66 6.95
N LYS A 45 10.36 -8.08 5.75
CA LYS A 45 11.51 -7.35 5.21
C LYS A 45 11.25 -5.86 5.38
N LYS A 46 12.19 -5.15 5.97
CA LYS A 46 12.19 -3.69 6.11
C LYS A 46 12.52 -3.05 4.77
N ARG A 47 11.84 -1.96 4.45
CA ARG A 47 12.22 -1.15 3.30
C ARG A 47 13.59 -0.52 3.55
N PRO A 48 14.52 -0.58 2.58
CA PRO A 48 15.80 0.11 2.69
C PRO A 48 15.61 1.58 3.13
N GLY A 49 16.43 2.00 4.10
CA GLY A 49 16.37 3.34 4.67
C GLY A 49 15.31 3.57 5.76
N VAL A 50 14.48 2.59 6.14
CA VAL A 50 13.44 2.81 7.19
C VAL A 50 14.03 3.22 8.54
N ASP A 51 15.18 2.67 8.94
CA ASP A 51 15.85 3.07 10.19
C ASP A 51 16.36 4.52 10.13
N ALA A 52 16.93 4.92 8.99
CA ALA A 52 17.37 6.28 8.76
C ALA A 52 16.18 7.26 8.72
N PHE A 53 15.05 6.83 8.15
CA PHE A 53 13.80 7.59 8.13
C PHE A 53 13.26 7.81 9.55
N PHE A 54 13.23 6.77 10.38
CA PHE A 54 12.78 6.87 11.77
C PHE A 54 13.73 7.74 12.60
N ALA A 55 15.05 7.62 12.40
CA ALA A 55 16.03 8.51 13.03
C ALA A 55 15.83 9.98 12.60
N TRP A 56 15.48 10.22 11.33
CA TRP A 56 15.16 11.56 10.84
C TRP A 56 13.87 12.11 11.47
N LEU A 57 12.82 11.30 11.59
CA LEU A 57 11.57 11.68 12.27
C LEU A 57 11.84 12.02 13.74
N ALA A 58 12.58 11.17 14.46
CA ALA A 58 12.96 11.39 15.85
C ALA A 58 13.72 12.72 16.03
N LYS A 59 14.67 13.01 15.13
CA LYS A 59 15.43 14.28 15.15
C LYS A 59 14.53 15.51 15.01
N HIS A 60 13.40 15.38 14.31
CA HIS A 60 12.44 16.47 14.08
C HIS A 60 11.19 16.38 14.98
N GLY A 61 11.15 15.49 15.97
CA GLY A 61 9.95 15.18 16.76
C GLY A 61 9.30 16.38 17.49
N ASN A 62 10.07 17.44 17.77
CA ASN A 62 9.48 18.68 18.34
C ASN A 62 8.55 19.43 17.36
N GLY A 63 8.64 19.15 16.06
CA GLY A 63 7.84 19.75 15.00
C GLY A 63 7.03 18.74 14.17
N ILE A 64 7.10 17.45 14.50
CA ILE A 64 6.43 16.36 13.80
C ILE A 64 5.74 15.46 14.82
N GLU A 65 4.48 15.14 14.56
CA GLU A 65 3.74 14.07 15.24
C GLU A 65 3.57 12.93 14.23
N VAL A 66 3.79 11.68 14.64
CA VAL A 66 3.77 10.52 13.72
C VAL A 66 2.68 9.54 14.13
N SER A 67 1.85 9.16 13.16
CA SER A 67 0.94 8.04 13.29
C SER A 67 1.23 6.95 12.28
N VAL A 68 0.90 5.72 12.63
CA VAL A 68 0.66 4.67 11.65
C VAL A 68 -0.82 4.66 11.31
N PHE A 69 -1.17 4.59 10.03
CA PHE A 69 -2.53 4.34 9.58
C PHE A 69 -2.49 3.24 8.54
N THR A 70 -2.93 2.03 8.89
CA THR A 70 -2.85 0.82 8.07
C THR A 70 -4.21 0.17 7.89
N ALA A 71 -4.42 -0.49 6.73
CA ALA A 71 -5.58 -1.34 6.47
C ALA A 71 -5.44 -2.75 7.08
N SER A 72 -4.32 -3.04 7.75
CA SER A 72 -4.08 -4.30 8.45
C SER A 72 -4.74 -4.32 9.83
N VAL A 73 -4.95 -5.52 10.37
CA VAL A 73 -5.54 -5.69 11.70
C VAL A 73 -4.59 -5.21 12.79
N ALA A 74 -5.14 -4.79 13.94
CA ALA A 74 -4.39 -4.13 15.01
C ALA A 74 -3.22 -4.98 15.52
N GLU A 75 -3.44 -6.27 15.71
CA GLU A 75 -2.44 -7.20 16.25
C GLU A 75 -1.21 -7.31 15.35
N TYR A 76 -1.41 -7.32 14.03
CA TYR A 76 -0.31 -7.30 13.07
C TYR A 76 0.43 -5.97 13.11
N ALA A 77 -0.31 -4.86 13.05
CA ALA A 77 0.24 -3.52 13.05
C ALA A 77 1.12 -3.28 14.29
N ASP A 78 0.62 -3.67 15.47
CA ASP A 78 1.34 -3.54 16.74
C ASP A 78 2.63 -4.35 16.76
N MET A 79 2.64 -5.57 16.21
CA MET A 79 3.86 -6.37 16.13
C MET A 79 4.89 -5.77 15.19
N VAL A 80 4.48 -5.27 14.03
CA VAL A 80 5.38 -4.59 13.08
C VAL A 80 5.95 -3.32 13.72
N VAL A 81 5.09 -2.48 14.30
CA VAL A 81 5.49 -1.25 14.98
C VAL A 81 6.45 -1.54 16.14
N SER A 82 6.22 -2.60 16.92
CA SER A 82 7.10 -2.96 18.03
C SER A 82 8.50 -3.43 17.57
N ASN A 83 8.64 -3.87 16.32
CA ASN A 83 9.95 -4.17 15.72
C ASN A 83 10.60 -2.93 15.09
N LEU A 84 9.83 -2.02 14.50
CA LEU A 84 10.34 -0.80 13.86
C LEU A 84 10.69 0.31 14.86
N ASP A 85 9.88 0.48 15.91
CA ASP A 85 10.07 1.46 16.97
C ASP A 85 9.91 0.81 18.35
N PRO A 86 10.88 -0.03 18.78
CA PRO A 86 10.76 -0.80 20.03
C PRO A 86 10.66 0.07 21.28
N GLN A 87 11.19 1.28 21.24
CA GLN A 87 11.18 2.22 22.35
C GLN A 87 9.99 3.20 22.30
N ARG A 88 9.14 3.11 21.26
CA ARG A 88 8.00 4.01 21.03
C ARG A 88 8.40 5.49 21.09
N LEU A 89 9.53 5.83 20.47
CA LEU A 89 10.08 7.19 20.47
C LEU A 89 9.63 8.02 19.27
N VAL A 90 9.12 7.36 18.23
CA VAL A 90 8.72 7.99 16.97
C VAL A 90 7.22 7.92 16.77
N ILE A 91 6.61 6.74 16.92
CA ILE A 91 5.20 6.52 16.58
C ILE A 91 4.30 6.82 17.79
N ASP A 92 3.53 7.90 17.71
CA ASP A 92 2.61 8.34 18.76
C ASP A 92 1.33 7.50 18.84
N ARG A 93 0.84 7.04 17.69
CA ARG A 93 -0.45 6.32 17.60
C ARG A 93 -0.51 5.37 16.40
N VAL A 94 -1.35 4.34 16.53
CA VAL A 94 -1.60 3.35 15.48
C VAL A 94 -3.10 3.29 15.20
N LEU A 95 -3.49 3.62 13.97
CA LEU A 95 -4.83 3.45 13.43
C LEU A 95 -4.81 2.22 12.51
N SER A 96 -5.53 1.17 12.90
CA SER A 96 -5.61 -0.09 12.15
C SER A 96 -6.86 -0.15 11.28
N ARG A 97 -7.15 -1.33 10.70
CA ARG A 97 -8.31 -1.59 9.84
C ARG A 97 -9.62 -1.05 10.41
N SER A 98 -9.86 -1.16 11.71
CA SER A 98 -11.10 -0.69 12.36
C SER A 98 -11.29 0.82 12.29
N SER A 99 -10.22 1.58 12.03
CA SER A 99 -10.25 3.04 11.83
C SER A 99 -10.40 3.45 10.37
N CYS A 100 -10.33 2.50 9.43
CA CYS A 100 -10.54 2.78 8.01
C CYS A 100 -12.03 3.05 7.73
N SER A 101 -12.29 3.79 6.65
CA SER A 101 -13.64 4.05 6.16
C SER A 101 -13.93 3.23 4.90
N PRO A 102 -15.20 2.94 4.59
CA PRO A 102 -15.57 2.37 3.31
C PRO A 102 -15.15 3.26 2.12
N SER A 103 -14.63 2.61 1.07
CA SER A 103 -14.30 3.22 -0.23
C SER A 103 -15.54 3.25 -1.13
N PRO A 104 -15.62 4.16 -2.13
CA PRO A 104 -16.65 4.09 -3.17
C PRO A 104 -16.64 2.78 -3.97
N ILE A 105 -15.49 2.10 -4.00
CA ILE A 105 -15.38 0.75 -4.56
C ILE A 105 -15.72 -0.25 -3.46
N LYS A 106 -16.79 -1.00 -3.67
CA LYS A 106 -17.29 -2.01 -2.74
C LYS A 106 -16.18 -2.97 -2.31
N GLY A 107 -16.11 -3.22 -1.01
CA GLY A 107 -15.14 -4.13 -0.40
C GLY A 107 -13.76 -3.50 -0.18
N CYS A 108 -13.44 -2.35 -0.77
CA CYS A 108 -12.17 -1.68 -0.52
C CYS A 108 -12.28 -0.64 0.63
N LEU A 109 -11.14 -0.29 1.21
CA LEU A 109 -11.02 0.66 2.31
C LEU A 109 -10.35 1.96 1.85
N THR A 110 -10.66 3.05 2.54
CA THR A 110 -9.99 4.36 2.40
C THR A 110 -9.62 4.90 3.78
N LYS A 111 -8.61 5.76 3.82
CA LYS A 111 -8.06 6.32 5.06
C LYS A 111 -8.54 7.76 5.19
N ASP A 112 -9.57 7.96 5.99
CA ASP A 112 -10.10 9.30 6.26
C ASP A 112 -9.22 10.02 7.29
N LEU A 113 -8.43 10.99 6.82
CA LEU A 113 -7.53 11.74 7.72
C LEU A 113 -8.27 12.56 8.77
N ARG A 114 -9.59 12.74 8.66
CA ARG A 114 -10.37 13.36 9.75
C ARG A 114 -10.41 12.50 11.01
N ASN A 115 -10.21 11.18 10.89
CA ASN A 115 -10.16 10.26 12.02
C ASN A 115 -8.93 10.48 12.91
N LEU A 116 -7.91 11.19 12.39
CA LEU A 116 -6.74 11.62 13.15
C LEU A 116 -7.05 12.78 14.10
N GLY A 117 -8.13 13.54 13.87
CA GLY A 117 -8.48 14.71 14.70
C GLY A 117 -7.49 15.89 14.60
N SER A 118 -6.53 15.82 13.67
CA SER A 118 -5.51 16.85 13.43
C SER A 118 -5.95 17.83 12.33
N ASP A 119 -5.36 19.03 12.29
CA ASP A 119 -5.64 20.00 11.22
C ASP A 119 -5.12 19.47 9.87
N LEU A 120 -6.02 19.32 8.88
CA LEU A 120 -5.68 18.87 7.53
C LEU A 120 -4.71 19.81 6.80
N ARG A 121 -4.59 21.08 7.21
CA ARG A 121 -3.55 21.98 6.68
C ARG A 121 -2.14 21.53 7.08
N ARG A 122 -2.03 20.73 8.15
CA ARG A 122 -0.78 20.27 8.74
C ARG A 122 -0.76 18.76 8.89
N THR A 123 -1.49 18.02 8.06
CA THR A 123 -1.54 16.56 8.10
C THR A 123 -1.20 15.97 6.75
N VAL A 124 -0.37 14.93 6.69
CA VAL A 124 -0.03 14.21 5.46
C VAL A 124 -0.21 12.70 5.63
N LEU A 125 -0.52 12.01 4.53
CA LEU A 125 -0.56 10.56 4.45
C LEU A 125 0.52 10.06 3.49
N VAL A 126 1.37 9.15 3.94
CA VAL A 126 2.35 8.45 3.10
C VAL A 126 1.84 7.03 2.88
N ASP A 127 1.54 6.68 1.63
CA ASP A 127 0.92 5.41 1.28
C ASP A 127 1.27 5.01 -0.16
N ASN A 128 1.34 3.72 -0.41
CA ASN A 128 1.56 3.16 -1.74
C ASN A 128 0.24 2.94 -2.50
N ASP A 129 -0.90 2.81 -1.82
CA ASP A 129 -2.18 2.53 -2.47
C ASP A 129 -2.91 3.82 -2.86
N ILE A 130 -2.97 4.09 -4.16
CA ILE A 130 -3.60 5.32 -4.68
C ILE A 130 -5.04 5.51 -4.20
N GLN A 131 -5.79 4.43 -3.97
CA GLN A 131 -7.21 4.52 -3.65
C GLN A 131 -7.46 5.10 -2.25
N VAL A 132 -6.51 4.92 -1.32
CA VAL A 132 -6.71 5.33 0.07
C VAL A 132 -6.72 6.84 0.24
N PHE A 133 -6.15 7.58 -0.72
CA PHE A 133 -6.13 9.04 -0.76
C PHE A 133 -7.47 9.66 -1.17
N HIS A 134 -8.47 8.86 -1.57
CA HIS A 134 -9.71 9.36 -2.16
C HIS A 134 -10.38 10.53 -1.42
N ARG A 135 -10.41 10.48 -0.08
CA ARG A 135 -11.07 11.50 0.74
C ARG A 135 -10.27 12.79 0.86
N GLN A 136 -8.94 12.72 0.84
CA GLN A 136 -8.03 13.86 0.99
C GLN A 136 -6.83 13.76 0.03
N PRO A 137 -7.04 13.83 -1.30
CA PRO A 137 -5.98 13.63 -2.28
C PRO A 137 -4.87 14.69 -2.18
N ASP A 138 -5.19 15.91 -1.78
CA ASP A 138 -4.20 16.98 -1.63
C ASP A 138 -3.30 16.81 -0.39
N ASN A 139 -3.55 15.82 0.46
CA ASN A 139 -2.76 15.51 1.66
C ASN A 139 -1.83 14.31 1.47
N GLY A 140 -1.80 13.71 0.28
CA GLY A 140 -1.08 12.47 0.04
C GLY A 140 0.33 12.65 -0.48
N ILE A 141 1.22 11.77 -0.03
CA ILE A 141 2.54 11.50 -0.56
C ILE A 141 2.50 10.04 -1.07
N HIS A 142 2.21 9.88 -2.36
CA HIS A 142 2.16 8.57 -2.98
C HIS A 142 3.58 8.02 -3.18
N VAL A 143 3.86 6.83 -2.67
CA VAL A 143 5.14 6.13 -2.81
C VAL A 143 4.99 4.89 -3.70
N SER A 144 6.09 4.38 -4.24
CA SER A 144 6.04 3.11 -4.96
C SER A 144 5.90 1.93 -4.00
N ASP A 145 5.27 0.87 -4.48
CA ASP A 145 5.21 -0.42 -3.78
C ASP A 145 6.61 -0.92 -3.42
N PHE A 146 6.78 -1.32 -2.17
CA PHE A 146 7.94 -2.08 -1.72
C PHE A 146 7.62 -3.57 -1.65
N LEU A 147 8.33 -4.35 -2.47
CA LEU A 147 8.12 -5.81 -2.63
C LEU A 147 9.28 -6.65 -2.06
N GLY A 148 10.10 -6.09 -1.17
CA GLY A 148 11.16 -6.80 -0.45
C GLY A 148 12.48 -7.03 -1.21
N GLY A 149 12.46 -7.07 -2.55
CA GLY A 149 13.61 -7.52 -3.34
C GLY A 149 14.62 -6.45 -3.81
N ASN A 150 14.30 -5.16 -3.70
CA ASN A 150 15.17 -4.08 -4.18
C ASN A 150 15.92 -3.42 -3.01
N GLU A 151 17.20 -3.76 -2.82
CA GLU A 151 18.05 -3.19 -1.78
C GLU A 151 18.52 -1.75 -2.10
N GLU A 152 18.43 -1.33 -3.37
CA GLU A 152 18.76 0.03 -3.82
C GLU A 152 17.52 0.97 -3.79
N ASP A 153 16.43 0.56 -3.12
CA ASP A 153 15.26 1.41 -2.92
C ASP A 153 15.63 2.68 -2.15
N THR A 154 15.23 3.83 -2.68
CA THR A 154 15.51 5.16 -2.10
C THR A 154 14.25 5.97 -1.85
N GLU A 155 13.07 5.33 -1.85
CA GLU A 155 11.81 6.06 -1.74
C GLU A 155 11.63 6.73 -0.38
N LEU A 156 12.04 6.10 0.72
CA LEU A 156 11.96 6.74 2.03
C LEU A 156 12.88 7.95 2.16
N LEU A 157 14.02 7.95 1.45
CA LEU A 157 14.87 9.13 1.33
C LEU A 157 14.17 10.25 0.55
N ARG A 158 13.45 9.92 -0.53
CA ARG A 158 12.61 10.88 -1.25
C ARG A 158 11.53 11.46 -0.33
N VAL A 159 10.86 10.60 0.46
CA VAL A 159 9.85 11.03 1.44
C VAL A 159 10.44 11.98 2.48
N CYS A 160 11.63 11.72 3.03
CA CYS A 160 12.32 12.67 3.92
C CYS A 160 12.40 14.07 3.30
N GLY A 161 12.88 14.16 2.05
CA GLY A 161 13.05 15.45 1.35
C GLY A 161 11.72 16.18 1.15
N VAL A 162 10.64 15.45 0.87
CA VAL A 162 9.29 16.03 0.80
C VAL A 162 8.87 16.55 2.18
N LEU A 163 8.94 15.72 3.22
CA LEU A 163 8.53 16.12 4.57
C LEU A 163 9.33 17.32 5.09
N GLU A 164 10.63 17.39 4.80
CA GLU A 164 11.49 18.52 5.15
C GLU A 164 10.99 19.83 4.52
N SER A 165 10.56 19.79 3.26
CA SER A 165 9.97 20.97 2.59
C SER A 165 8.63 21.42 3.22
N LEU A 166 7.89 20.48 3.84
CA LEU A 166 6.59 20.74 4.44
C LEU A 166 6.67 21.29 5.87
N LEU A 167 7.81 21.12 6.56
CA LEU A 167 7.98 21.55 7.95
C LEU A 167 7.61 23.03 8.17
N TYR A 168 7.89 23.88 7.19
CA TYR A 168 7.78 25.34 7.29
C TYR A 168 6.55 25.92 6.57
N VAL A 169 5.66 25.09 6.05
CA VAL A 169 4.51 25.53 5.22
C VAL A 169 3.22 25.57 6.04
N ALA A 170 2.44 26.64 5.92
CA ALA A 170 1.20 26.80 6.69
C ALA A 170 0.04 25.90 6.22
N ASP A 171 0.10 25.41 4.98
CA ASP A 171 -0.85 24.47 4.40
C ASP A 171 -0.14 23.49 3.44
N VAL A 172 0.05 22.25 3.87
CA VAL A 172 0.78 21.23 3.09
C VAL A 172 0.13 20.95 1.72
N ARG A 173 -1.18 21.18 1.61
CA ARG A 173 -1.97 20.90 0.41
C ARG A 173 -1.57 21.78 -0.76
N GLU A 174 -1.07 22.99 -0.50
CA GLU A 174 -0.60 23.91 -1.53
C GLU A 174 0.63 23.36 -2.25
N VAL A 175 1.52 22.67 -1.52
CA VAL A 175 2.72 22.03 -2.07
C VAL A 175 2.35 20.70 -2.72
N LEU A 176 1.69 19.82 -1.97
CA LEU A 176 1.43 18.44 -2.38
C LEU A 176 0.53 18.33 -3.61
N ARG A 177 -0.48 19.20 -3.74
CA ARG A 177 -1.35 19.22 -4.94
C ARG A 177 -0.55 19.41 -6.21
N SER A 178 0.43 20.32 -6.21
CA SER A 178 1.25 20.60 -7.39
C SER A 178 2.25 19.47 -7.68
N GLN A 179 2.79 18.85 -6.63
CA GLN A 179 3.85 17.86 -6.74
C GLN A 179 3.33 16.47 -7.13
N PHE A 180 2.18 16.05 -6.59
CA PHE A 180 1.65 14.69 -6.79
C PHE A 180 0.40 14.66 -7.67
N SER A 181 -0.40 15.72 -7.73
CA SER A 181 -1.64 15.76 -8.52
C SER A 181 -2.58 14.56 -8.27
N LEU A 182 -2.64 14.05 -7.03
CA LEU A 182 -3.39 12.84 -6.69
C LEU A 182 -4.88 12.97 -6.97
N GLN A 183 -5.44 14.19 -6.99
CA GLN A 183 -6.83 14.42 -7.37
C GLN A 183 -7.17 13.89 -8.77
N ILE A 184 -6.20 13.90 -9.70
CA ILE A 184 -6.36 13.35 -11.05
C ILE A 184 -6.19 11.83 -10.99
N GLN A 185 -5.09 11.35 -10.39
CA GLN A 185 -4.76 9.92 -10.33
C GLN A 185 -5.85 9.09 -9.63
N VAL A 186 -6.35 9.56 -8.48
CA VAL A 186 -7.44 8.90 -7.75
C VAL A 186 -8.71 8.87 -8.61
N ARG A 187 -9.06 9.99 -9.26
CA ARG A 187 -10.26 10.03 -10.11
C ARG A 187 -10.18 9.03 -11.25
N GLU A 188 -9.04 8.99 -11.94
CA GLU A 188 -8.80 8.05 -13.03
C GLU A 188 -8.85 6.59 -12.56
N TYR A 189 -8.23 6.29 -11.42
CA TYR A 189 -8.27 4.97 -10.80
C TYR A 189 -9.71 4.54 -10.47
N LEU A 190 -10.49 5.41 -9.81
CA LEU A 190 -11.86 5.11 -9.43
C LEU A 190 -12.75 4.92 -10.65
N HIS A 191 -12.62 5.77 -11.68
CA HIS A 191 -13.36 5.59 -12.93
C HIS A 191 -13.01 4.25 -13.58
N ALA A 192 -11.72 3.92 -13.73
CA ALA A 192 -11.29 2.65 -14.31
C ALA A 192 -11.82 1.44 -13.56
N MET A 193 -11.85 1.49 -12.22
CA MET A 193 -12.39 0.42 -11.38
C MET A 193 -13.92 0.29 -11.51
N ILE A 194 -14.65 1.41 -11.53
CA ILE A 194 -16.11 1.40 -11.70
C ILE A 194 -16.49 0.86 -13.08
N ASP A 195 -15.79 1.30 -14.13
CA ASP A 195 -16.03 0.88 -15.51
C ASP A 195 -15.69 -0.59 -15.74
N ALA A 196 -14.60 -1.08 -15.13
CA ALA A 196 -14.21 -2.48 -15.20
C ALA A 196 -15.19 -3.41 -14.47
N PHE A 197 -15.91 -2.91 -13.45
CA PHE A 197 -16.76 -3.70 -12.56
C PHE A 197 -18.14 -3.05 -12.31
N PRO A 198 -18.99 -2.92 -13.34
CA PRO A 198 -20.32 -2.34 -13.20
C PRO A 198 -21.15 -3.17 -12.20
N GLY A 199 -21.51 -2.57 -11.06
CA GLY A 199 -22.23 -3.21 -9.94
C GLY A 199 -21.48 -3.21 -8.60
N HIS A 200 -20.23 -2.72 -8.55
CA HIS A 200 -19.43 -2.57 -7.32
C HIS A 200 -19.46 -1.14 -6.73
N THR A 201 -20.39 -0.29 -7.16
CA THR A 201 -20.62 1.03 -6.55
C THR A 201 -21.60 0.89 -5.38
N GLU A 202 -21.23 1.32 -4.19
CA GLU A 202 -22.12 1.24 -3.03
C GLU A 202 -23.23 2.32 -3.06
N ASP A 203 -24.46 1.89 -2.75
CA ASP A 203 -25.53 2.75 -2.24
C ASP A 203 -25.26 2.95 -0.73
N PRO A 204 -24.96 4.18 -0.27
CA PRO A 204 -24.54 4.45 1.12
C PRO A 204 -25.58 4.10 2.19
N THR A 205 -26.78 3.65 1.81
CA THR A 205 -27.88 3.32 2.73
C THR A 205 -27.99 1.84 3.12
N LYS A 206 -27.15 0.94 2.60
CA LYS A 206 -27.30 -0.53 2.77
C LYS A 206 -26.04 -1.25 3.26
N MET A 207 -25.44 -0.74 4.34
CA MET A 207 -24.20 -1.28 4.92
C MET A 207 -24.50 -2.48 5.84
N GLN A 208 -24.06 -3.68 5.46
CA GLN A 208 -23.84 -4.84 6.34
C GLN A 208 -22.42 -5.35 6.09
N ASP A 209 -21.67 -5.54 7.18
CA ASP A 209 -20.26 -5.91 7.20
C ASP A 209 -19.99 -7.19 6.38
N THR A 210 -19.25 -7.08 5.28
CA THR A 210 -18.69 -8.23 4.58
C THR A 210 -17.22 -8.00 4.26
N ASP A 211 -16.36 -8.88 4.79
CA ASP A 211 -14.91 -8.94 4.60
C ASP A 211 -14.53 -9.30 3.14
N ASP A 212 -14.50 -8.33 2.24
CA ASP A 212 -14.16 -8.57 0.81
C ASP A 212 -13.03 -7.66 0.27
N ALA A 213 -12.09 -7.28 1.14
CA ALA A 213 -10.94 -6.43 0.77
C ALA A 213 -9.86 -7.14 -0.07
N SER A 214 -9.88 -8.48 -0.12
CA SER A 214 -8.88 -9.29 -0.84
C SER A 214 -9.02 -9.19 -2.36
N LEU A 215 -10.22 -8.90 -2.86
CA LEU A 215 -10.51 -8.83 -4.29
C LEU A 215 -10.04 -7.51 -4.94
N CYS A 216 -9.83 -6.42 -4.21
CA CYS A 216 -9.37 -5.17 -4.83
C CYS A 216 -7.88 -5.23 -5.24
N ARG A 217 -6.99 -5.72 -4.35
CA ARG A 217 -5.53 -5.76 -4.59
C ARG A 217 -5.11 -6.79 -5.66
N VAL A 218 -5.73 -7.97 -5.68
CA VAL A 218 -5.40 -9.04 -6.63
C VAL A 218 -5.62 -8.59 -8.08
N TRP A 219 -6.65 -7.78 -8.33
CA TRP A 219 -7.07 -7.43 -9.67
C TRP A 219 -6.40 -6.15 -10.20
N TRP A 220 -5.94 -5.24 -9.31
CA TRP A 220 -5.05 -4.15 -9.71
C TRP A 220 -3.74 -4.67 -10.34
N LEU A 221 -3.12 -5.68 -9.70
CA LEU A 221 -1.94 -6.36 -10.24
C LEU A 221 -2.24 -6.94 -11.63
N THR A 222 -3.40 -7.58 -11.83
CA THR A 222 -3.78 -8.12 -13.14
C THR A 222 -3.92 -7.06 -14.24
N LEU A 223 -4.50 -5.89 -13.91
CA LEU A 223 -4.69 -4.80 -14.88
C LEU A 223 -3.38 -4.09 -15.24
N HIS A 224 -2.43 -3.96 -14.31
CA HIS A 224 -1.23 -3.13 -14.51
C HIS A 224 0.06 -3.91 -14.76
N THR A 225 0.14 -5.18 -14.34
CA THR A 225 1.31 -6.05 -14.62
C THR A 225 1.10 -6.97 -15.83
N GLY A 226 -0.13 -7.05 -16.36
CA GLY A 226 -0.49 -7.98 -17.44
C GLY A 226 -0.51 -9.46 -17.03
N VAL A 227 -0.29 -9.78 -15.75
CA VAL A 227 -0.31 -11.14 -15.23
C VAL A 227 -1.77 -11.56 -14.98
N ARG A 228 -2.30 -12.44 -15.84
CA ARG A 228 -3.55 -13.16 -15.57
C ARG A 228 -3.32 -14.17 -14.44
N SER A 229 -3.80 -13.87 -13.25
CA SER A 229 -3.92 -14.81 -12.14
C SER A 229 -5.35 -15.37 -12.12
N SER A 230 -5.48 -16.70 -11.98
CA SER A 230 -6.76 -17.30 -11.66
C SER A 230 -6.88 -17.36 -10.15
N VAL A 231 -7.95 -16.77 -9.64
CA VAL A 231 -8.29 -16.86 -8.23
C VAL A 231 -9.09 -18.16 -8.04
N SER A 232 -8.52 -19.13 -7.32
CA SER A 232 -9.27 -20.32 -6.89
C SER A 232 -9.48 -20.28 -5.38
N TRP A 233 -10.75 -20.30 -4.97
CA TRP A 233 -11.14 -20.45 -3.57
C TRP A 233 -11.00 -21.90 -3.15
N CYS A 234 -10.11 -22.19 -2.20
CA CYS A 234 -9.98 -23.51 -1.61
C CYS A 234 -9.66 -23.35 -0.12
N ARG A 235 -10.61 -23.78 0.75
CA ARG A 235 -10.44 -23.85 2.22
C ARG A 235 -10.01 -22.53 2.90
N GLY A 236 -10.64 -21.42 2.53
CA GLY A 236 -10.53 -20.17 3.31
C GLY A 236 -9.22 -19.38 3.13
N VAL A 237 -8.40 -19.71 2.14
CA VAL A 237 -7.21 -18.92 1.75
C VAL A 237 -7.28 -18.61 0.25
N TRP A 238 -7.06 -17.34 -0.10
CA TRP A 238 -6.91 -16.92 -1.49
C TRP A 238 -5.48 -17.25 -1.95
N SER A 239 -5.32 -18.16 -2.91
CA SER A 239 -4.03 -18.44 -3.54
C SER A 239 -3.97 -17.85 -4.94
N LEU A 240 -2.92 -17.08 -5.22
CA LEU A 240 -2.57 -16.64 -6.57
C LEU A 240 -1.89 -17.80 -7.29
N LYS A 241 -2.58 -18.43 -8.25
CA LYS A 241 -1.93 -19.33 -9.19
C LYS A 241 -1.70 -18.62 -10.52
N PRO A 242 -0.47 -18.59 -11.05
CA PRO A 242 -0.25 -18.13 -12.42
C PRO A 242 -1.02 -19.06 -13.37
N VAL A 243 -1.88 -18.50 -14.23
CA VAL A 243 -2.52 -19.28 -15.29
C VAL A 243 -1.46 -19.55 -16.34
N ALA A 244 -1.10 -20.83 -16.53
CA ALA A 244 -0.09 -21.28 -17.48
C ALA A 244 -0.46 -21.07 -18.97
N GLU A 245 -1.37 -20.14 -19.30
CA GLU A 245 -1.76 -19.82 -20.68
C GLU A 245 -1.79 -18.31 -20.93
N ALA A 246 -0.65 -17.66 -20.78
CA ALA A 246 -0.42 -16.37 -21.45
C ALA A 246 0.08 -16.65 -22.87
N ARG A 247 -0.85 -16.81 -23.83
CA ARG A 247 -0.51 -16.68 -25.25
C ARG A 247 -0.14 -15.23 -25.52
N TRP A 248 1.16 -14.96 -25.60
CA TRP A 248 1.70 -13.67 -26.00
C TRP A 248 1.31 -13.36 -27.46
N PHE A 249 0.35 -12.45 -27.67
CA PHE A 249 0.17 -11.78 -28.95
C PHE A 249 0.90 -10.44 -28.93
N PHE A 250 2.21 -10.48 -29.17
CA PHE A 250 2.92 -9.27 -29.58
C PHE A 250 2.57 -8.98 -31.04
N ARG A 251 1.72 -7.97 -31.28
CA ARG A 251 1.58 -7.37 -32.60
C ARG A 251 2.75 -6.41 -32.80
N CYS A 252 3.90 -6.94 -33.20
CA CYS A 252 5.03 -6.14 -33.66
C CYS A 252 4.64 -5.43 -34.96
N LEU A 253 4.55 -4.10 -34.94
CA LEU A 253 4.10 -3.27 -36.05
C LEU A 253 5.16 -3.08 -37.17
N SER A 254 6.25 -3.85 -37.21
CA SER A 254 7.32 -3.61 -38.20
C SER A 254 7.97 -4.82 -38.88
N CYS A 255 7.49 -6.06 -38.72
CA CYS A 255 8.11 -7.19 -39.42
C CYS A 255 7.11 -8.18 -40.02
N ARG A 256 6.97 -8.16 -41.36
CA ARG A 256 6.36 -9.24 -42.15
C ARG A 256 7.35 -10.40 -42.22
N THR A 257 7.02 -11.56 -41.64
CA THR A 257 7.01 -12.90 -42.28
C THR A 257 7.25 -14.07 -41.31
N ARG A 258 6.49 -15.15 -41.57
CA ARG A 258 6.56 -16.57 -41.18
C ARG A 258 6.36 -16.98 -39.70
N ARG A 259 5.27 -17.72 -39.51
CA ARG A 259 4.95 -18.58 -38.36
C ARG A 259 5.81 -19.85 -38.42
N GLN A 260 6.43 -20.22 -37.30
CA GLN A 260 6.77 -21.62 -37.02
C GLN A 260 6.31 -21.97 -35.62
N HIS A 261 5.61 -23.10 -35.51
CA HIS A 261 5.16 -23.71 -34.26
C HIS A 261 6.25 -24.66 -33.77
N VAL A 262 6.58 -24.61 -32.49
CA VAL A 262 7.29 -25.71 -31.79
C VAL A 262 6.41 -26.15 -30.62
N PRO A 263 6.07 -27.45 -30.49
CA PRO A 263 5.26 -27.96 -29.37
C PRO A 263 6.06 -28.05 -28.05
N LEU A 264 5.35 -27.87 -26.94
CA LEU A 264 5.81 -28.06 -25.56
C LEU A 264 6.00 -29.55 -25.24
N SER A 265 7.13 -30.14 -25.63
CA SER A 265 7.53 -31.47 -25.14
C SER A 265 9.01 -31.59 -24.74
N GLU A 266 9.73 -30.49 -24.50
CA GLU A 266 11.19 -30.54 -24.24
C GLU A 266 11.68 -29.82 -22.98
N PHE A 267 10.82 -29.48 -22.01
CA PHE A 267 11.29 -28.95 -20.71
C PHE A 267 10.67 -29.67 -19.52
N CYS A 268 11.04 -30.95 -19.37
CA CYS A 268 11.07 -31.64 -18.09
C CYS A 268 12.24 -32.63 -18.08
N ALA A 269 13.39 -32.16 -17.60
CA ALA A 269 14.45 -32.95 -16.95
C ALA A 269 15.21 -32.02 -16.01
#